data_AF-A0A8I3A179-F1
#
_entry.id   AF-A0A8I3A179-F1
#
_cell.length_a   1.000
_cell.length_b   1.000
_cell.length_c   1.000
_cell.angle_alpha   90.00
_cell.angle_beta   90.00
_cell.angle_gamma   90.00
#
_symmetry.space_group_name_H-M   'P 1'
#
loop_
_entity.id
_entity.type
_entity.pdbx_description
1 polymer ?
#
loop_
_entity_poly.entity_id
_entity_poly.type
_entity_poly.pdbx_seq_one_letter_code
_entity_poly.pdbx_strand_id
1 'polypeptide(L)'
;MSAKSICISPENTGLWEVQQTSEAAAKASELLNHDLENHHVFLNNKGFHDHMPHHILALYGTGASVAQLERAYSLRDSLQRAVEPRHGDIASALAASWDNAAPHLGRDDYYPDFLAHFQQVIDDKGYEAVVNEYLFKGDAHANDLLVRLHAGVLHSLLQLMFALEWKQPAIVAEALAQTCVHQRDGLDGLLLESERRGRHVSQPAKMPPRRNSDALRALQAGSGASPEALATS
;
A
#
# COMPACT_ATOMS: atom_id res chain seq x y z
N MET A 1 -1.00 0.70 19.07
CA MET A 1 -2.19 1.11 18.30
C MET A 1 -2.91 -0.15 17.86
N SER A 2 -4.23 -0.14 17.83
CA SER A 2 -5.05 -1.30 17.44
C SER A 2 -4.95 -1.56 15.93
N ALA A 3 -4.99 -2.82 15.52
CA ALA A 3 -5.13 -3.22 14.12
C ALA A 3 -6.60 -3.18 13.64
N LYS A 4 -7.55 -2.87 14.51
CA LYS A 4 -8.98 -2.85 14.20
C LYS A 4 -9.57 -1.44 14.07
N SER A 5 -8.76 -0.40 14.27
CA SER A 5 -9.20 0.99 14.21
C SER A 5 -8.10 1.90 13.70
N ILE A 6 -8.46 2.86 12.86
CA ILE A 6 -7.55 3.85 12.28
C ILE A 6 -7.60 5.13 13.12
N CYS A 7 -6.45 5.70 13.46
CA CYS A 7 -6.35 6.93 14.26
C CYS A 7 -5.27 7.85 13.68
N ILE A 8 -5.70 8.89 13.00
CA ILE A 8 -4.85 9.93 12.42
C ILE A 8 -4.77 11.08 13.43
N SER A 9 -3.55 11.51 13.76
CA SER A 9 -3.31 12.67 14.62
C SER A 9 -2.92 13.89 13.78
N PRO A 10 -3.18 15.12 14.27
CA PRO A 10 -2.81 16.37 13.59
C PRO A 10 -1.34 16.47 13.19
N GLU A 11 -0.46 15.82 13.95
CA GLU A 11 0.99 15.83 13.74
C GLU A 11 1.46 14.79 12.71
N ASN A 12 0.60 13.84 12.35
CA ASN A 12 0.93 12.75 11.46
C ASN A 12 0.37 12.98 10.06
N THR A 13 1.00 13.89 9.31
CA THR A 13 0.60 14.27 7.94
C THR A 13 1.43 13.60 6.86
N GLY A 14 1.99 12.43 7.17
CA GLY A 14 2.90 11.71 6.29
C GLY A 14 4.23 12.46 6.09
N LEU A 15 4.86 12.26 4.93
CA LEU A 15 6.18 12.78 4.61
C LEU A 15 6.22 14.29 4.33
N TRP A 16 5.07 14.92 4.16
CA TRP A 16 5.00 16.32 3.71
C TRP A 16 5.02 17.31 4.88
N GLU A 17 4.75 16.85 6.10
CA GLU A 17 4.79 17.66 7.33
C GLU A 17 3.91 18.93 7.25
N VAL A 18 2.85 18.89 6.43
CA VAL A 18 1.88 19.99 6.33
C VAL A 18 1.13 20.10 7.66
N GLN A 19 0.87 21.31 8.12
CA GLN A 19 0.09 21.54 9.34
C GLN A 19 -1.37 21.16 9.10
N GLN A 20 -1.95 20.37 10.01
CA GLN A 20 -3.34 19.95 9.98
C GLN A 20 -4.05 20.26 11.30
N THR A 21 -5.38 20.33 11.25
CA THR A 21 -6.19 20.61 12.45
C THR A 21 -6.69 19.31 13.10
N SER A 22 -7.05 19.39 14.38
CA SER A 22 -7.68 18.30 15.12
C SER A 22 -8.99 17.84 14.49
N GLU A 23 -9.77 18.77 13.93
CA GLU A 23 -11.03 18.47 13.26
C GLU A 23 -10.81 17.71 11.96
N ALA A 24 -9.82 18.09 11.16
CA ALA A 24 -9.47 17.38 9.93
C ALA A 24 -8.92 15.98 10.22
N ALA A 25 -8.08 15.84 11.25
CA ALA A 25 -7.53 14.55 11.68
C ALA A 25 -8.65 13.61 12.19
N ALA A 26 -9.57 14.13 13.00
CA ALA A 26 -10.73 13.39 13.47
C ALA A 26 -11.63 12.95 12.30
N LYS A 27 -11.89 13.84 11.33
CA LYS A 27 -12.66 13.49 10.14
C LYS A 27 -11.97 12.44 9.27
N ALA A 28 -10.66 12.57 9.04
CA ALA A 28 -9.91 11.55 8.30
C ALA A 28 -10.01 10.18 8.99
N SER A 29 -9.86 10.15 10.32
CA SER A 29 -10.03 8.92 11.11
C SER A 29 -11.44 8.34 10.98
N GLU A 30 -12.47 9.15 11.13
CA GLU A 30 -13.88 8.74 10.98
C GLU A 30 -14.15 8.09 9.61
N LEU A 31 -13.74 8.76 8.52
CA LEU A 31 -13.98 8.29 7.15
C LEU A 31 -13.21 7.00 6.85
N LEU A 32 -11.96 6.89 7.32
CA LEU A 32 -11.15 5.69 7.15
C LEU A 32 -11.70 4.49 7.93
N ASN A 33 -12.21 4.70 9.16
CA ASN A 33 -12.87 3.63 9.90
C ASN A 33 -14.20 3.22 9.25
N HIS A 34 -14.98 4.18 8.74
CA HIS A 34 -16.22 3.86 8.03
C HIS A 34 -15.94 3.00 6.79
N ASP A 35 -14.85 3.29 6.07
CA ASP A 35 -14.38 2.47 4.96
C ASP A 35 -13.99 1.05 5.38
N LEU A 36 -13.10 0.93 6.38
CA LEU A 36 -12.67 -0.35 6.95
C LEU A 36 -13.84 -1.23 7.43
N GLU A 37 -14.88 -0.62 8.00
CA GLU A 37 -16.04 -1.31 8.56
C GLU A 37 -17.06 -1.74 7.50
N ASN A 38 -17.24 -0.95 6.44
CA ASN A 38 -18.38 -1.09 5.53
C ASN A 38 -18.01 -1.52 4.11
N HIS A 39 -16.74 -1.43 3.71
CA HIS A 39 -16.33 -1.69 2.34
C HIS A 39 -15.38 -2.89 2.21
N HIS A 40 -15.48 -3.53 1.05
CA HIS A 40 -14.49 -4.48 0.59
C HIS A 40 -13.31 -3.74 -0.01
N VAL A 41 -12.13 -4.35 0.01
CA VAL A 41 -10.91 -3.79 -0.62
C VAL A 41 -10.95 -3.68 -2.16
N PHE A 42 -12.05 -4.15 -2.76
CA PHE A 42 -12.35 -4.01 -4.17
C PHE A 42 -13.61 -3.20 -4.29
N LEU A 43 -13.61 -2.20 -5.17
CA LEU A 43 -14.78 -1.38 -5.42
C LEU A 43 -15.88 -2.16 -6.17
N ASN A 44 -15.54 -3.25 -6.89
CA ASN A 44 -16.52 -4.07 -7.59
C ASN A 44 -16.03 -5.50 -7.86
N ASN A 45 -16.94 -6.34 -8.37
CA ASN A 45 -16.68 -7.75 -8.71
C ASN A 45 -15.86 -7.95 -10.01
N LYS A 46 -15.34 -6.89 -10.62
CA LYS A 46 -14.41 -6.95 -11.76
C LYS A 46 -12.95 -6.78 -11.32
N GLY A 47 -12.70 -6.70 -10.00
CA GLY A 47 -11.35 -6.60 -9.43
C GLY A 47 -10.76 -5.18 -9.46
N PHE A 48 -11.57 -4.14 -9.66
CA PHE A 48 -11.09 -2.78 -9.46
C PHE A 48 -10.98 -2.50 -7.96
N HIS A 49 -9.89 -1.87 -7.53
CA HIS A 49 -9.54 -1.69 -6.13
C HIS A 49 -10.22 -0.47 -5.51
N ASP A 50 -10.55 -0.61 -4.23
CA ASP A 50 -10.89 0.56 -3.45
C ASP A 50 -9.66 1.49 -3.35
N HIS A 51 -9.93 2.79 -3.49
CA HIS A 51 -8.93 3.85 -3.41
C HIS A 51 -9.09 4.73 -2.18
N MET A 52 -10.09 4.48 -1.33
CA MET A 52 -10.44 5.37 -0.23
C MET A 52 -9.27 5.62 0.72
N PRO A 53 -8.51 4.60 1.19
CA PRO A 53 -7.47 4.81 2.18
C PRO A 53 -6.40 5.78 1.71
N HIS A 54 -5.79 5.53 0.56
CA HIS A 54 -4.72 6.36 0.04
C HIS A 54 -5.21 7.71 -0.51
N HIS A 55 -6.46 7.80 -0.98
CA HIS A 55 -7.03 9.08 -1.41
C HIS A 55 -7.27 10.02 -0.22
N ILE A 56 -7.87 9.53 0.87
CA ILE A 56 -8.10 10.31 2.08
C ILE A 56 -6.78 10.71 2.74
N LEU A 57 -5.84 9.78 2.88
CA LEU A 57 -4.52 10.07 3.46
C LEU A 57 -3.72 11.08 2.62
N ALA A 58 -3.74 10.98 1.29
CA ALA A 58 -3.08 11.96 0.42
C ALA A 58 -3.71 13.35 0.56
N LEU A 59 -5.04 13.45 0.55
CA LEU A 59 -5.73 14.74 0.75
C LEU A 59 -5.42 15.32 2.14
N TYR A 60 -5.48 14.50 3.18
CA TYR A 60 -5.15 14.92 4.53
C TYR A 60 -3.70 15.40 4.64
N GLY A 61 -2.73 14.62 4.15
CA GLY A 61 -1.30 14.96 4.16
C GLY A 61 -0.96 16.22 3.35
N THR A 62 -1.84 16.63 2.43
CA THR A 62 -1.68 17.85 1.62
C THR A 62 -2.48 19.06 2.12
N GLY A 63 -3.05 18.98 3.33
CA GLY A 63 -3.73 20.12 3.97
C GLY A 63 -5.22 20.26 3.64
N ALA A 64 -5.89 19.20 3.17
CA ALA A 64 -7.32 19.25 2.91
C ALA A 64 -8.14 19.54 4.18
N SER A 65 -9.16 20.40 4.03
CA SER A 65 -10.16 20.69 5.06
C SER A 65 -11.16 19.54 5.24
N VAL A 66 -11.87 19.55 6.38
CA VAL A 66 -12.99 18.62 6.67
C VAL A 66 -13.95 18.48 5.49
N ALA A 67 -14.40 19.60 4.92
CA ALA A 67 -15.36 19.60 3.81
C ALA A 67 -14.79 18.97 2.52
N GLN A 68 -13.47 19.08 2.29
CA GLN A 68 -12.82 18.44 1.15
C GLN A 68 -12.68 16.93 1.36
N LEU A 69 -12.35 16.49 2.58
CA LEU A 69 -12.28 15.07 2.93
C LEU A 69 -13.66 14.40 2.79
N GLU A 70 -14.71 15.02 3.35
CA GLU A 70 -16.08 14.52 3.23
C GLU A 70 -16.53 14.44 1.77
N ARG A 71 -16.27 15.50 0.98
CA ARG A 71 -16.60 15.48 -0.45
C ARG A 71 -15.88 14.35 -1.19
N ALA A 72 -14.60 14.15 -0.93
CA ALA A 72 -13.81 13.09 -1.56
C ALA A 72 -14.38 11.70 -1.24
N TYR A 73 -14.80 11.49 0.01
CA TYR A 73 -15.44 10.26 0.45
C TYR A 73 -16.78 10.01 -0.24
N SER A 74 -17.70 10.98 -0.17
CA SER A 74 -19.06 10.84 -0.71
C SER A 74 -19.09 10.58 -2.23
N LEU A 75 -18.09 11.04 -2.97
CA LEU A 75 -17.98 10.78 -4.42
C LEU A 75 -17.65 9.32 -4.74
N ARG A 76 -17.12 8.56 -3.78
CA ARG A 76 -16.62 7.20 -3.97
C ARG A 76 -17.44 6.16 -3.23
N ASP A 77 -17.96 6.50 -2.06
CA ASP A 77 -18.72 5.63 -1.16
C ASP A 77 -19.77 4.77 -1.89
N SER A 78 -20.67 5.39 -2.64
CA SER A 78 -21.72 4.67 -3.39
C SER A 78 -21.24 3.70 -4.49
N LEU A 79 -19.96 3.81 -4.88
CA LEU A 79 -19.35 2.93 -5.88
C LEU A 79 -18.70 1.69 -5.26
N GLN A 80 -18.46 1.70 -3.95
CA GLN A 80 -17.74 0.65 -3.26
C GLN A 80 -18.60 -0.60 -3.09
N ARG A 81 -17.96 -1.75 -3.19
CA ARG A 81 -18.57 -3.02 -2.81
C ARG A 81 -18.67 -3.05 -1.29
N ALA A 82 -19.82 -3.47 -0.79
CA ALA A 82 -20.03 -3.66 0.64
C ALA A 82 -19.10 -4.76 1.19
N VAL A 83 -18.75 -4.64 2.47
CA VAL A 83 -18.05 -5.68 3.23
C VAL A 83 -18.81 -7.01 3.17
N GLU A 84 -18.07 -8.10 3.14
CA GLU A 84 -18.63 -9.45 3.11
C GLU A 84 -18.48 -10.14 4.47
N PRO A 85 -19.41 -11.05 4.82
CA PRO A 85 -19.30 -11.80 6.06
C PRO A 85 -18.09 -12.74 6.03
N ARG A 86 -17.47 -12.94 7.20
CA ARG A 86 -16.40 -13.93 7.39
C ARG A 86 -16.92 -15.36 7.22
N HIS A 87 -16.04 -16.24 6.79
CA HIS A 87 -16.24 -17.68 6.81
C HIS A 87 -15.85 -18.23 8.18
N GLY A 88 -16.82 -18.81 8.90
CA GLY A 88 -16.74 -19.05 10.35
C GLY A 88 -15.43 -19.66 10.87
N ASP A 89 -14.87 -20.66 10.20
CA ASP A 89 -13.71 -21.40 10.71
C ASP A 89 -12.36 -20.95 10.09
N ILE A 90 -12.38 -20.07 9.08
CA ILE A 90 -11.17 -19.78 8.28
C ILE A 90 -10.16 -18.98 9.08
N ALA A 91 -10.56 -17.89 9.74
CA ALA A 91 -9.64 -17.09 10.56
C ALA A 91 -8.97 -17.94 11.66
N SER A 92 -9.73 -18.86 12.29
CA SER A 92 -9.20 -19.80 13.28
C SER A 92 -8.22 -20.81 12.67
N ALA A 93 -8.51 -21.32 11.47
CA ALA A 93 -7.62 -22.21 10.74
C ALA A 93 -6.30 -21.52 10.36
N LEU A 94 -6.35 -20.26 9.89
CA LEU A 94 -5.18 -19.45 9.58
C LEU A 94 -4.30 -19.20 10.82
N ALA A 95 -4.93 -18.94 11.98
CA ALA A 95 -4.23 -18.75 13.24
C ALA A 95 -3.54 -20.05 13.75
N ALA A 96 -4.12 -21.21 13.47
CA ALA A 96 -3.54 -22.50 13.86
C ALA A 96 -2.31 -22.87 13.02
N SER A 97 -2.34 -22.60 11.71
CA SER A 97 -1.19 -22.73 10.82
C SER A 97 -1.40 -21.93 9.55
N TRP A 98 -0.35 -21.21 9.12
CA TRP A 98 -0.38 -20.48 7.85
C TRP A 98 -0.47 -21.39 6.63
N ASP A 99 -0.10 -22.68 6.75
CA ASP A 99 -0.26 -23.65 5.66
C ASP A 99 -1.74 -23.80 5.23
N ASN A 100 -2.68 -23.46 6.12
CA ASN A 100 -4.11 -23.46 5.81
C ASN A 100 -4.53 -22.31 4.89
N ALA A 101 -3.67 -21.34 4.58
CA ALA A 101 -3.98 -20.23 3.68
C ALA A 101 -4.08 -20.67 2.21
N ALA A 102 -3.31 -21.68 1.81
CA ALA A 102 -3.12 -22.05 0.40
C ALA A 102 -4.41 -22.24 -0.42
N PRO A 103 -5.50 -22.87 0.09
CA PRO A 103 -6.76 -23.01 -0.65
C PRO A 103 -7.54 -21.71 -0.87
N HIS A 104 -7.19 -20.64 -0.14
CA HIS A 104 -7.91 -19.37 -0.07
C HIS A 104 -7.18 -18.24 -0.79
N LEU A 105 -5.86 -18.37 -1.02
CA LEU A 105 -5.06 -17.35 -1.68
C LEU A 105 -5.52 -17.09 -3.13
N GLY A 106 -5.61 -15.81 -3.49
CA GLY A 106 -6.06 -15.34 -4.81
C GLY A 106 -7.58 -15.35 -5.00
N ARG A 107 -8.35 -15.55 -3.93
CA ARG A 107 -9.81 -15.55 -3.97
C ARG A 107 -10.34 -14.44 -3.08
N ASP A 108 -11.08 -13.51 -3.68
CA ASP A 108 -11.51 -12.27 -3.04
C ASP A 108 -12.58 -12.48 -1.96
N ASP A 109 -13.38 -13.54 -2.07
CA ASP A 109 -14.35 -13.95 -1.05
C ASP A 109 -13.74 -14.17 0.34
N TYR A 110 -12.44 -14.52 0.44
CA TYR A 110 -11.76 -14.69 1.72
C TYR A 110 -11.04 -13.43 2.25
N TYR A 111 -11.17 -12.28 1.59
CA TYR A 111 -10.65 -11.01 2.12
C TYR A 111 -11.02 -10.76 3.59
N PRO A 112 -12.30 -10.86 4.02
CA PRO A 112 -12.66 -10.58 5.41
C PRO A 112 -12.02 -11.56 6.41
N ASP A 113 -11.70 -12.79 5.98
CA ASP A 113 -11.03 -13.78 6.82
C ASP A 113 -9.53 -13.48 6.99
N PHE A 114 -8.86 -13.12 5.88
CA PHE A 114 -7.47 -12.68 5.93
C PHE A 114 -7.33 -11.38 6.73
N LEU A 115 -8.26 -10.43 6.56
CA LEU A 115 -8.28 -9.20 7.35
C LEU A 115 -8.37 -9.51 8.84
N ALA A 116 -9.33 -10.34 9.26
CA ALA A 116 -9.46 -10.73 10.66
C ALA A 116 -8.22 -11.44 11.21
N HIS A 117 -7.59 -12.32 10.41
CA HIS A 117 -6.33 -12.96 10.78
C HIS A 117 -5.22 -11.93 11.00
N PHE A 118 -4.98 -11.03 10.05
CA PHE A 118 -3.93 -10.02 10.16
C PHE A 118 -4.18 -9.03 11.29
N GLN A 119 -5.43 -8.62 11.51
CA GLN A 119 -5.80 -7.80 12.66
C GLN A 119 -5.41 -8.48 13.97
N GLN A 120 -5.70 -9.77 14.12
CA GLN A 120 -5.36 -10.52 15.33
C GLN A 120 -3.84 -10.63 15.51
N VAL A 121 -3.09 -11.08 14.49
CA VAL A 121 -1.65 -11.27 14.65
C VAL A 121 -0.88 -9.95 14.81
N ILE A 122 -1.38 -8.85 14.25
CA ILE A 122 -0.81 -7.51 14.44
C ILE A 122 -1.10 -7.00 15.86
N ASP A 123 -2.31 -7.20 16.38
CA ASP A 123 -2.61 -6.86 17.78
C ASP A 123 -1.70 -7.63 18.76
N ASP A 124 -1.35 -8.88 18.43
CA ASP A 124 -0.51 -9.73 19.28
C ASP A 124 1.00 -9.43 19.17
N LYS A 125 1.50 -9.18 17.96
CA LYS A 125 2.96 -9.12 17.67
C LYS A 125 3.47 -7.72 17.30
N GLY A 126 2.58 -6.78 16.93
CA GLY A 126 2.94 -5.52 16.30
C GLY A 126 3.12 -5.63 14.77
N TYR A 127 2.79 -4.56 14.05
CA TYR A 127 2.74 -4.61 12.58
C TYR A 127 4.12 -4.74 11.93
N GLU A 128 5.18 -4.20 12.53
CA GLU A 128 6.53 -4.34 11.99
C GLU A 128 7.01 -5.80 11.99
N ALA A 129 6.72 -6.53 13.07
CA ALA A 129 7.07 -7.94 13.17
C ALA A 129 6.29 -8.78 12.15
N VAL A 130 4.98 -8.52 12.01
CA VAL A 130 4.12 -9.20 11.04
C VAL A 130 4.57 -8.92 9.60
N VAL A 131 4.86 -7.67 9.25
CA VAL A 131 5.38 -7.32 7.91
C VAL A 131 6.67 -8.07 7.60
N ASN A 132 7.61 -8.13 8.55
CA ASN A 132 8.84 -8.89 8.37
C ASN A 132 8.59 -10.40 8.23
N GLU A 133 7.72 -10.97 9.06
CA GLU A 133 7.39 -12.39 9.04
C GLU A 133 6.72 -12.81 7.72
N TYR A 134 5.74 -12.04 7.25
CA TYR A 134 4.89 -12.41 6.13
C TYR A 134 5.42 -11.97 4.77
N LEU A 135 6.31 -10.98 4.69
CA LEU A 135 6.83 -10.48 3.41
C LEU A 135 8.34 -10.67 3.24
N PHE A 136 9.12 -10.69 4.32
CA PHE A 136 10.58 -10.58 4.25
C PHE A 136 11.36 -11.72 4.90
N LYS A 137 10.67 -12.71 5.49
CA LYS A 137 11.31 -13.89 6.11
C LYS A 137 12.08 -14.75 5.10
N GLY A 138 11.75 -14.66 3.81
CA GLY A 138 12.46 -15.33 2.72
C GLY A 138 12.15 -16.82 2.57
N ASP A 139 11.19 -17.36 3.33
CA ASP A 139 10.67 -18.71 3.12
C ASP A 139 9.64 -18.75 1.97
N ALA A 140 9.12 -19.94 1.66
CA ALA A 140 8.20 -20.13 0.54
C ALA A 140 6.93 -19.27 0.67
N HIS A 141 6.41 -19.14 1.89
CA HIS A 141 5.20 -18.36 2.18
C HIS A 141 5.44 -16.87 2.03
N ALA A 142 6.53 -16.36 2.62
CA ALA A 142 6.88 -14.95 2.50
C ALA A 142 7.17 -14.53 1.05
N ASN A 143 7.86 -15.39 0.30
CA ASN A 143 8.12 -15.12 -1.11
C ASN A 143 6.84 -15.15 -1.97
N ASP A 144 5.87 -16.03 -1.67
CA ASP A 144 4.57 -16.05 -2.38
C ASP A 144 3.80 -14.75 -2.14
N LEU A 145 3.68 -14.31 -0.89
CA LEU A 145 3.01 -13.05 -0.56
C LEU A 145 3.76 -11.85 -1.12
N LEU A 146 5.09 -11.83 -1.10
CA LEU A 146 5.87 -10.75 -1.68
C LEU A 146 5.66 -10.61 -3.19
N VAL A 147 5.48 -11.73 -3.92
CA VAL A 147 5.08 -11.69 -5.33
C VAL A 147 3.68 -11.11 -5.48
N ARG A 148 2.71 -11.58 -4.69
CA ARG A 148 1.31 -11.09 -4.75
C ARG A 148 1.19 -9.62 -4.35
N LEU A 149 2.07 -9.11 -3.50
CA LEU A 149 2.13 -7.70 -3.10
C LEU A 149 2.33 -6.78 -4.33
N HIS A 150 3.01 -7.29 -5.36
CA HIS A 150 3.25 -6.59 -6.61
C HIS A 150 2.16 -6.82 -7.69
N ALA A 151 1.18 -7.69 -7.42
CA ALA A 151 0.06 -7.92 -8.31
C ALA A 151 -1.00 -6.81 -8.20
N GLY A 152 -2.10 -6.93 -8.95
CA GLY A 152 -3.24 -6.01 -8.82
C GLY A 152 -2.88 -4.55 -9.07
N VAL A 153 -1.97 -4.26 -10.01
CA VAL A 153 -1.47 -2.90 -10.29
C VAL A 153 -0.88 -2.23 -9.04
N LEU A 154 -0.16 -3.01 -8.23
CA LEU A 154 0.54 -2.56 -7.02
C LEU A 154 -0.37 -2.03 -5.90
N HIS A 155 -1.69 -2.25 -5.92
CA HIS A 155 -2.58 -1.67 -4.91
C HIS A 155 -2.26 -2.09 -3.49
N SER A 156 -1.93 -3.37 -3.27
CA SER A 156 -1.54 -3.85 -1.95
C SER A 156 -0.23 -3.20 -1.47
N LEU A 157 0.75 -3.03 -2.38
CA LEU A 157 1.98 -2.30 -2.08
C LEU A 157 1.72 -0.83 -1.77
N LEU A 158 0.90 -0.15 -2.57
CA LEU A 158 0.51 1.25 -2.36
C LEU A 158 -0.16 1.42 -0.99
N GLN A 159 -1.13 0.57 -0.67
CA GLN A 159 -1.82 0.59 0.62
C GLN A 159 -0.86 0.34 1.78
N LEU A 160 0.06 -0.63 1.64
CA LEU A 160 1.10 -0.89 2.65
C LEU A 160 2.02 0.33 2.84
N MET A 161 2.43 1.00 1.77
CA MET A 161 3.30 2.18 1.85
C MET A 161 2.62 3.31 2.62
N PHE A 162 1.36 3.61 2.33
CA PHE A 162 0.57 4.58 3.10
C PHE A 162 0.39 4.14 4.56
N ALA A 163 0.13 2.85 4.80
CA ALA A 163 0.00 2.33 6.16
C ALA A 163 1.27 2.54 6.99
N LEU A 164 2.44 2.31 6.39
CA LEU A 164 3.74 2.49 7.05
C LEU A 164 4.08 3.97 7.26
N GLU A 165 3.82 4.81 6.26
CA GLU A 165 4.05 6.26 6.35
C GLU A 165 3.21 6.88 7.47
N TRP A 166 1.93 6.53 7.57
CA TRP A 166 1.04 7.00 8.65
C TRP A 166 1.07 6.13 9.91
N LYS A 167 1.88 5.06 9.96
CA LYS A 167 1.99 4.13 11.09
C LYS A 167 0.63 3.59 11.57
N GLN A 168 -0.24 3.19 10.63
CA GLN A 168 -1.59 2.71 10.90
C GLN A 168 -1.66 1.18 10.82
N PRO A 169 -1.69 0.45 11.97
CA PRO A 169 -1.67 -1.01 11.96
C PRO A 169 -2.90 -1.62 11.29
N ALA A 170 -4.06 -0.95 11.36
CA ALA A 170 -5.27 -1.40 10.70
C ALA A 170 -5.13 -1.39 9.17
N ILE A 171 -4.50 -0.36 8.59
CA ILE A 171 -4.26 -0.28 7.15
C ILE A 171 -3.18 -1.29 6.73
N VAL A 172 -2.22 -1.62 7.61
CA VAL A 172 -1.29 -2.74 7.35
C VAL A 172 -2.05 -4.06 7.24
N ALA A 173 -3.04 -4.29 8.11
CA ALA A 173 -3.88 -5.49 8.04
C ALA A 173 -4.66 -5.57 6.73
N GLU A 174 -5.26 -4.45 6.29
CA GLU A 174 -5.94 -4.37 4.99
C GLU A 174 -4.99 -4.65 3.83
N ALA A 175 -3.80 -4.07 3.82
CA ALA A 175 -2.82 -4.27 2.75
C ALA A 175 -2.35 -5.73 2.65
N LEU A 176 -2.11 -6.40 3.78
CA LEU A 176 -1.72 -7.81 3.81
C LEU A 176 -2.89 -8.72 3.42
N ALA A 177 -4.11 -8.40 3.83
CA ALA A 177 -5.30 -9.13 3.40
C ALA A 177 -5.56 -8.95 1.89
N GLN A 178 -5.40 -7.74 1.35
CA GLN A 178 -5.48 -7.45 -0.08
C GLN A 178 -4.44 -8.24 -0.87
N THR A 179 -3.21 -8.34 -0.34
CA THR A 179 -2.13 -9.16 -0.91
C THR A 179 -2.55 -10.63 -1.03
N CYS A 180 -3.22 -11.18 0.00
CA CYS A 180 -3.63 -12.58 0.01
C CYS A 180 -4.69 -12.90 -1.05
N VAL A 181 -5.53 -11.93 -1.43
CA VAL A 181 -6.61 -12.14 -2.42
C VAL A 181 -6.21 -11.81 -3.85
N HIS A 182 -5.00 -11.30 -4.09
CA HIS A 182 -4.47 -11.16 -5.45
C HIS A 182 -3.89 -12.47 -5.98
N GLN A 183 -4.10 -12.71 -7.27
CA GLN A 183 -3.40 -13.76 -8.02
C GLN A 183 -1.95 -13.34 -8.26
N ARG A 184 -1.08 -14.31 -8.58
CA ARG A 184 0.32 -14.02 -8.91
C ARG A 184 0.49 -13.37 -10.30
N ASP A 185 -0.48 -13.56 -11.20
CA ASP A 185 -0.49 -12.99 -12.55
C ASP A 185 0.82 -13.18 -13.35
N GLY A 186 1.52 -14.31 -13.12
CA GLY A 186 2.80 -14.64 -13.75
C GLY A 186 4.01 -13.82 -13.25
N LEU A 187 3.82 -12.98 -12.23
CA LEU A 187 4.88 -12.18 -11.61
C LEU A 187 5.91 -13.04 -10.89
N ASP A 188 5.56 -14.22 -10.43
CA ASP A 188 6.50 -15.19 -9.86
C ASP A 188 7.58 -15.57 -10.89
N GLY A 189 7.17 -15.83 -12.13
CA GLY A 189 8.07 -16.12 -13.25
C GLY A 189 8.97 -14.94 -13.62
N LEU A 190 8.55 -13.70 -13.35
CA LEU A 190 9.35 -12.50 -13.60
C LEU A 190 10.27 -12.15 -12.42
N LEU A 191 9.69 -11.96 -11.23
CA LEU A 191 10.37 -11.45 -10.04
C LEU A 191 11.33 -12.48 -9.43
N LEU A 192 10.88 -13.71 -9.23
CA LEU A 192 11.73 -14.75 -8.63
C LEU A 192 12.86 -15.17 -9.58
N GLU A 193 12.60 -15.22 -10.88
CA GLU A 193 13.62 -15.49 -11.88
C GLU A 193 14.64 -14.34 -11.98
N SER A 194 14.19 -13.09 -11.90
CA SER A 194 15.07 -11.93 -11.87
C SER A 194 15.99 -11.97 -10.66
N GLU A 195 15.45 -12.26 -9.48
CA GLU A 195 16.23 -12.42 -8.24
C GLU A 195 17.23 -13.58 -8.34
N ARG A 196 16.80 -14.74 -8.85
CA ARG A 196 17.69 -15.89 -9.09
C ARG A 196 18.84 -15.52 -10.00
N ARG A 197 18.57 -14.84 -11.12
CA ARG A 197 19.62 -14.37 -12.06
C ARG A 197 20.54 -13.34 -11.41
N GLY A 198 19.99 -12.37 -10.67
CA GLY A 198 20.76 -11.34 -9.97
C GLY A 198 21.78 -11.92 -8.99
N ARG A 199 21.40 -12.96 -8.24
CA ARG A 199 22.31 -13.67 -7.31
C ARG A 199 23.50 -14.35 -8.03
N HIS A 200 23.33 -14.76 -9.28
CA HIS A 200 24.40 -15.35 -10.09
C HIS A 200 25.33 -14.32 -10.76
N VAL A 201 24.98 -13.03 -10.78
CA VAL A 201 25.83 -11.93 -11.31
C VAL A 201 26.83 -11.43 -10.25
N SER A 202 27.21 -12.27 -9.29
CA SER A 202 28.13 -11.96 -8.19
C SER A 202 29.62 -11.81 -8.59
N GLN A 203 29.90 -11.38 -9.82
CA GLN A 203 31.08 -10.57 -10.11
C GLN A 203 30.62 -9.18 -10.53
N PRO A 204 31.04 -8.10 -9.83
CA PRO A 204 30.74 -6.77 -10.31
C PRO A 204 31.46 -6.59 -11.65
N ALA A 205 30.70 -6.54 -12.74
CA ALA A 205 31.20 -5.87 -13.93
C ALA A 205 31.63 -4.48 -13.46
N LYS A 206 32.91 -4.13 -13.64
CA LYS A 206 33.42 -2.78 -13.38
C LYS A 206 32.41 -1.82 -13.98
N MET A 207 31.67 -1.10 -13.14
CA MET A 207 30.79 -0.04 -13.58
C MET A 207 31.66 0.85 -14.48
N PRO A 208 31.34 1.02 -15.78
CA PRO A 208 32.06 1.98 -16.58
C PRO A 208 31.99 3.32 -15.85
N PRO A 209 33.11 4.05 -15.74
CA PRO A 209 33.13 5.31 -14.99
C PRO A 209 31.98 6.17 -15.50
N ARG A 210 31.19 6.72 -14.58
CA ARG A 210 30.06 7.60 -14.90
C ARG A 210 30.56 8.67 -15.88
N ARG A 211 30.26 8.52 -17.17
CA ARG A 211 30.31 9.64 -18.11
C ARG A 211 29.18 10.56 -17.71
N ASN A 212 29.47 11.55 -16.88
CA ASN A 212 28.81 12.87 -16.86
C ASN A 212 29.18 13.65 -15.58
N SER A 213 30.36 14.25 -15.57
CA SER A 213 30.55 15.56 -14.93
C SER A 213 30.29 16.69 -15.93
N ASP A 214 30.60 16.46 -17.21
CA ASP A 214 30.68 17.55 -18.19
C ASP A 214 29.31 17.89 -18.80
N ALA A 215 28.42 16.91 -18.98
CA ALA A 215 27.05 17.17 -19.44
C ALA A 215 26.20 17.88 -18.36
N LEU A 216 26.40 17.57 -17.07
CA LEU A 216 25.73 18.29 -15.98
C LEU A 216 26.24 19.73 -15.86
N ARG A 217 27.55 19.95 -16.05
CA ARG A 217 28.14 21.30 -16.06
C ARG A 217 27.70 22.13 -17.27
N ALA A 218 27.52 21.51 -18.44
CA ALA A 218 27.01 22.19 -19.63
C ALA A 218 25.56 22.68 -19.45
N LEU A 219 24.71 21.91 -18.75
CA LEU A 219 23.35 22.30 -18.39
C LEU A 219 23.32 23.44 -17.35
N GLN A 220 24.28 23.47 -16.41
CA GLN A 220 24.38 24.53 -15.40
C GLN A 220 25.01 25.83 -15.95
N ALA A 221 25.82 25.76 -17.01
CA ALA A 221 26.44 26.93 -17.64
C ALA A 221 25.54 27.62 -18.68
N GLY A 222 24.43 26.99 -19.08
CA GLY A 222 23.58 27.46 -20.19
C GLY A 222 22.45 28.44 -19.83
N SER A 223 22.21 28.77 -18.56
CA SER A 223 21.06 29.60 -18.15
C SER A 223 21.40 31.11 -18.03
N GLY A 224 22.17 31.64 -18.98
CA GLY A 224 22.68 33.01 -18.94
C GLY A 224 22.49 33.78 -20.25
N ALA A 225 21.29 33.80 -20.82
CA ALA A 225 20.93 34.71 -21.91
C ALA A 225 19.53 35.29 -21.70
N SER A 226 19.45 36.62 -21.58
CA SER A 226 18.20 37.39 -21.47
C SER A 226 17.34 37.30 -22.73
N PRO A 227 16.00 37.47 -22.61
CA PRO A 227 15.07 37.32 -23.72
C PRO A 227 14.98 38.61 -24.54
N GLU A 228 15.89 38.81 -25.50
CA GLU A 228 15.76 39.88 -26.50
C GLU A 228 16.56 39.53 -27.77
N ALA A 229 16.13 38.51 -28.52
CA ALA A 229 16.51 38.32 -29.93
C ALA A 229 15.76 37.11 -30.53
N LEU A 230 14.47 37.27 -30.83
CA LEU A 230 13.74 36.41 -31.77
C LEU A 230 12.64 37.24 -32.45
N ALA A 231 13.07 38.34 -33.06
CA ALA A 231 12.35 38.98 -34.16
C ALA A 231 13.32 38.99 -35.35
N THR A 232 12.80 38.60 -36.51
CA THR A 232 13.45 38.53 -37.85
C THR A 232 14.35 37.34 -38.14
N SER A 233 13.76 36.24 -38.62
CA SER A 233 14.02 35.63 -39.94
C SER A 233 13.08 34.46 -40.18
#